data_AF-A0A813ZRK7-F1
#
_entry.id   AF-A0A813ZRK7-F1
#
_cell.length_a   1.000
_cell.length_b   1.000
_cell.length_c   1.000
_cell.angle_alpha   90.00
_cell.angle_beta   90.00
_cell.angle_gamma   90.00
#
_symmetry.space_group_name_H-M   'P 1'
#
loop_
_entity.id
_entity.type
_entity.pdbx_description
1 polymer ?
#
loop_
_entity_poly.entity_id
_entity_poly.type
_entity_poly.pdbx_seq_one_letter_code
_entity_poly.pdbx_strand_id
1 'polypeptide(L)'
;MSVNQLTTYKTQQSTQSYTSEELAFVKKILREENLRNILLNTNEEKSYDRKDIEQIFENIMKRLKTSAAPSANEAMKKVERAYRLVCKELIES
;
A
#
# COMPACT_ATOMS: atom_id res chain seq x y z
N MET A 1 8.14 21.50 52.77
CA MET A 1 7.75 20.37 51.89
C MET A 1 7.08 20.96 50.66
N SER A 2 7.82 21.25 49.60
CA SER A 2 7.26 21.87 48.37
C SER A 2 6.92 20.76 47.38
N VAL A 3 5.66 20.75 46.93
CA VAL A 3 5.10 19.71 46.06
C VAL A 3 5.58 19.97 44.62
N ASN A 4 6.41 19.06 44.09
CA ASN A 4 6.80 19.05 42.68
C ASN A 4 5.57 18.80 41.81
N GLN A 5 5.06 19.84 41.16
CA GLN A 5 4.14 19.67 40.04
C GLN A 5 4.97 19.43 38.77
N LEU A 6 5.19 18.16 38.43
CA LEU A 6 5.64 17.75 37.11
C LEU A 6 4.51 18.05 36.11
N THR A 7 4.57 19.22 35.49
CA THR A 7 3.61 19.67 34.49
C THR A 7 3.89 19.01 33.13
N THR A 8 2.96 18.13 32.77
CA THR A 8 2.43 17.92 31.41
C THR A 8 3.38 17.53 30.28
N TYR A 9 3.31 16.25 29.90
CA TYR A 9 3.70 15.74 28.59
C TYR A 9 3.05 16.56 27.46
N LYS A 10 3.82 17.42 26.80
CA LYS A 10 3.46 17.91 25.46
C LYS A 10 3.92 16.86 24.45
N THR A 11 3.10 15.83 24.24
CA THR A 11 3.18 15.03 23.03
C THR A 11 2.80 15.96 21.89
N GLN A 12 3.79 16.48 21.17
CA GLN A 12 3.58 17.19 19.91
C GLN A 12 2.81 16.22 19.00
N GLN A 13 1.52 16.48 18.79
CA GLN A 13 0.75 15.80 17.76
C GLN A 13 1.39 16.17 16.43
N SER A 14 2.26 15.30 15.94
CA SER A 14 2.71 15.35 14.56
C SER A 14 1.44 15.35 13.71
N THR A 15 1.17 16.45 13.02
CA THR A 15 0.07 16.57 12.07
C THR A 15 0.26 15.50 11.01
N GLN A 16 -0.41 14.34 11.18
CA GLN A 16 -0.40 13.28 10.19
C GLN A 16 -1.12 13.80 8.95
N SER A 17 -0.38 14.02 7.86
CA SER A 17 -0.93 14.47 6.58
C SER A 17 -1.64 13.37 5.79
N TYR A 18 -1.75 12.17 6.35
CA TYR A 18 -2.34 11.00 5.72
C TYR A 18 -3.46 10.44 6.59
N THR A 19 -4.43 9.82 5.93
CA THR A 19 -5.57 9.17 6.60
C THR A 19 -5.19 7.78 7.11
N SER A 20 -5.92 7.30 8.12
CA SER A 20 -5.79 5.92 8.63
C SER A 20 -6.01 4.87 7.53
N GLU A 21 -6.89 5.15 6.57
CA GLU A 21 -7.19 4.28 5.45
C GLU A 21 -6.03 4.18 4.46
N GLU A 22 -5.35 5.29 4.16
CA GLU A 22 -4.15 5.29 3.32
C GLU A 22 -3.02 4.50 3.96
N LEU A 23 -2.81 4.69 5.27
CA LEU A 23 -1.81 3.92 6.00
C LEU A 23 -2.13 2.42 6.00
N ALA A 24 -3.39 2.05 6.19
CA ALA A 24 -3.83 0.66 6.14
C ALA A 24 -3.62 0.05 4.74
N PHE A 25 -3.90 0.81 3.68
CA PHE A 25 -3.69 0.40 2.30
C PHE A 25 -2.21 0.16 1.99
N VAL A 26 -1.33 1.10 2.32
CA VAL A 26 0.12 0.94 2.14
C VAL A 26 0.65 -0.24 2.94
N LYS A 27 0.24 -0.38 4.21
CA LYS A 27 0.62 -1.53 5.05
C LYS A 27 0.16 -2.86 4.45
N LYS A 28 -1.05 -2.93 3.89
CA LYS A 28 -1.56 -4.14 3.23
C LYS A 28 -0.64 -4.57 2.10
N ILE A 29 -0.29 -3.64 1.20
CA ILE A 29 0.62 -3.91 0.08
C ILE A 29 1.99 -4.38 0.58
N LEU A 30 2.56 -3.68 1.56
CA LEU A 30 3.89 -4.00 2.09
C LEU A 30 3.92 -5.33 2.84
N ARG A 31 2.83 -5.73 3.49
CA ARG A 31 2.71 -7.02 4.22
C ARG A 31 2.38 -8.20 3.32
N GLU A 32 1.85 -7.97 2.11
CA GLU A 32 1.46 -9.06 1.21
C GLU A 32 2.68 -9.89 0.76
N GLU A 33 2.79 -11.14 1.19
CA GLU A 33 3.95 -12.00 0.84
C GLU A 33 3.89 -12.46 -0.60
N ASN A 34 2.67 -12.74 -1.10
CA ASN A 34 2.47 -13.17 -2.47
C ASN A 34 2.24 -11.97 -3.39
N LEU A 35 3.21 -11.71 -4.27
CA LEU A 35 3.13 -10.59 -5.21
C LEU A 35 1.91 -10.69 -6.14
N ARG A 36 1.43 -11.90 -6.47
CA ARG A 36 0.21 -12.07 -7.29
C ARG A 36 -1.00 -11.47 -6.58
N ASN A 37 -1.11 -11.67 -5.28
CA ASN A 37 -2.25 -11.22 -4.47
C ASN A 37 -2.40 -9.69 -4.40
N ILE A 38 -1.34 -8.95 -4.75
CA ILE A 38 -1.38 -7.49 -4.83
C ILE A 38 -2.29 -7.03 -5.98
N LEU A 39 -2.34 -7.79 -7.07
CA LEU A 39 -3.08 -7.44 -8.30
C LEU A 39 -4.24 -8.39 -8.59
N LEU A 40 -4.09 -9.66 -8.24
CA LEU A 40 -5.06 -10.72 -8.48
C LEU A 40 -5.64 -11.14 -7.13
N ASN A 41 -6.95 -10.99 -6.94
CA ASN A 41 -7.59 -11.66 -5.81
C ASN A 41 -7.61 -13.15 -6.11
N THR A 42 -6.62 -13.90 -5.63
CA THR A 42 -6.50 -15.36 -5.82
C THR A 42 -7.65 -16.17 -5.21
N ASN A 43 -8.50 -15.54 -4.39
CA ASN A 43 -9.72 -16.13 -3.83
C ASN A 43 -10.95 -15.97 -4.73
N GLU A 44 -10.88 -15.18 -5.80
CA GLU A 44 -11.98 -15.03 -6.76
C GLU A 44 -11.68 -15.90 -7.98
N GLU A 45 -12.65 -16.72 -8.41
CA GLU A 45 -12.66 -17.44 -9.70
C GLU A 45 -12.81 -16.47 -10.90
N LYS A 46 -12.19 -15.29 -10.83
CA LYS A 46 -12.13 -14.35 -11.93
C LYS A 46 -10.93 -14.67 -12.79
N SER A 47 -11.19 -14.96 -14.06
CA SER A 47 -10.17 -14.87 -15.10
C SER A 47 -9.87 -13.39 -15.32
N TYR A 48 -8.66 -12.97 -14.99
CA TYR A 48 -8.19 -11.61 -15.27
C TYR A 48 -7.52 -11.59 -16.64
N ASP A 49 -7.95 -10.69 -17.52
CA ASP A 49 -7.22 -10.43 -18.75
C ASP A 49 -6.08 -9.42 -18.51
N ARG A 50 -5.23 -9.22 -19.52
CA ARG A 50 -4.11 -8.28 -19.40
C ARG A 50 -4.58 -6.84 -19.13
N LYS A 51 -5.73 -6.44 -19.68
CA LYS A 51 -6.27 -5.08 -19.53
C LYS A 51 -6.80 -4.87 -18.12
N ASP A 52 -7.42 -5.88 -17.52
CA ASP A 52 -7.89 -5.86 -16.14
C ASP A 52 -6.71 -5.64 -15.18
N ILE A 53 -5.62 -6.36 -15.38
CA ILE A 53 -4.41 -6.24 -14.55
C ILE A 53 -3.75 -4.88 -14.72
N GLU A 54 -3.69 -4.36 -15.95
CA GLU A 54 -3.19 -3.02 -16.23
C GLU A 54 -4.05 -1.96 -15.54
N GLN A 55 -5.38 -2.08 -15.61
CA GLN A 55 -6.30 -1.16 -14.95
C GLN A 55 -6.16 -1.20 -13.42
N ILE A 56 -6.03 -2.39 -12.82
CA ILE A 56 -5.80 -2.56 -11.38
C ILE A 56 -4.46 -1.93 -10.97
N PHE A 57 -3.41 -2.20 -11.74
CA PHE A 57 -2.09 -1.62 -11.53
C PHE A 57 -2.12 -0.09 -11.56
N GLU A 58 -2.73 0.51 -12.59
CA GLU A 58 -2.83 1.96 -12.70
C GLU A 58 -3.62 2.57 -11.54
N ASN A 59 -4.72 1.93 -11.13
CA ASN A 59 -5.54 2.38 -10.00
C ASN A 59 -4.75 2.38 -8.68
N ILE A 60 -4.02 1.29 -8.41
CA ILE A 60 -3.18 1.19 -7.21
C ILE A 60 -2.05 2.24 -7.26
N MET A 61 -1.38 2.37 -8.40
CA MET A 61 -0.28 3.33 -8.57
C MET A 61 -0.75 4.77 -8.45
N LYS A 62 -1.91 5.12 -9.00
CA LYS A 62 -2.51 6.45 -8.86
C LYS A 62 -2.77 6.77 -7.40
N ARG A 63 -3.37 5.82 -6.66
CA ARG A 63 -3.65 5.98 -5.22
C ARG A 63 -2.38 6.13 -4.39
N LEU A 64 -1.33 5.37 -4.70
CA LEU A 64 -0.05 5.47 -4.00
C LEU A 64 0.69 6.77 -4.31
N LYS A 65 0.68 7.25 -5.56
CA LYS A 65 1.31 8.52 -5.97
C LYS A 65 0.71 9.73 -5.26
N THR A 66 -0.59 9.70 -5.00
CA THR A 66 -1.28 10.77 -4.28
C THR A 66 -1.21 10.62 -2.77
N SER A 67 -0.67 9.50 -2.26
CA SER A 67 -0.68 9.22 -0.83
C SER A 67 0.47 9.90 -0.11
N ALA A 68 0.14 10.62 0.97
CA ALA A 68 1.13 11.17 1.89
C ALA A 68 1.60 10.14 2.94
N ALA A 69 1.13 8.89 2.85
CA ALA A 69 1.49 7.85 3.79
C ALA A 69 2.99 7.51 3.71
N PRO A 70 3.64 7.25 4.86
CA PRO A 70 5.03 6.80 4.87
C PRO A 70 5.16 5.50 4.09
N SER A 71 6.31 5.31 3.44
CA SER A 71 6.60 4.13 2.61
C SER A 71 5.66 3.92 1.41
N ALA A 72 4.85 4.91 1.01
CA ALA A 72 4.07 4.83 -0.24
C ALA A 72 4.97 4.53 -1.45
N ASN A 73 6.16 5.14 -1.53
CA ASN A 73 7.15 4.86 -2.57
C ASN A 73 7.67 3.41 -2.55
N GLU A 74 7.83 2.81 -1.36
CA GLU A 74 8.24 1.41 -1.26
C GLU A 74 7.11 0.47 -1.71
N ALA A 75 5.87 0.79 -1.35
CA ALA A 75 4.70 0.09 -1.83
C ALA A 75 4.58 0.17 -3.36
N MET A 76 4.88 1.33 -3.97
CA MET A 76 4.89 1.48 -5.43
C MET A 76 5.89 0.54 -6.09
N LYS A 77 7.14 0.48 -5.59
CA LYS A 77 8.16 -0.44 -6.12
C LYS A 77 7.72 -1.90 -6.02
N LYS A 78 7.04 -2.26 -4.93
CA LYS A 78 6.51 -3.62 -4.73
C LYS A 78 5.38 -3.93 -5.71
N VAL A 79 4.49 -2.99 -5.95
CA VAL A 79 3.40 -3.10 -6.95
C VAL A 79 3.96 -3.22 -8.36
N GLU A 80 4.97 -2.44 -8.73
CA GLU A 80 5.65 -2.58 -10.04
C GLU A 80 6.27 -3.96 -10.21
N ARG A 81 6.90 -4.49 -9.16
CA ARG A 81 7.47 -5.85 -9.18
C ARG A 81 6.39 -6.91 -9.35
N ALA A 82 5.26 -6.76 -8.66
CA ALA A 82 4.10 -7.63 -8.80
C ALA A 82 3.53 -7.61 -10.23
N TYR A 83 3.37 -6.41 -10.81
CA TYR A 83 2.87 -6.25 -12.17
C TYR A 83 3.76 -6.94 -13.20
N ARG A 84 5.08 -6.73 -13.12
CA ARG A 84 6.02 -7.40 -14.04
C ARG A 84 5.96 -8.92 -13.93
N LEU A 85 5.81 -9.45 -12.72
CA LEU A 85 5.69 -10.88 -12.48
C LEU A 85 4.41 -11.44 -13.12
N VAL A 86 3.26 -10.82 -12.83
CA VAL A 86 1.97 -11.26 -13.37
C VAL A 86 1.93 -11.15 -14.91
N CYS A 87 2.43 -10.05 -15.47
CA CYS A 87 2.49 -9.90 -16.93
C CYS A 87 3.39 -10.94 -17.59
N LYS A 88 4.52 -11.30 -16.96
CA LYS A 88 5.40 -12.35 -17.47
C LYS A 88 4.67 -13.69 -17.48
N GLU A 89 4.01 -14.05 -16.39
CA GLU A 89 3.26 -15.30 -16.29
C GLU A 89 2.13 -15.39 -17.32
N LEU A 90 1.43 -14.28 -17.59
CA LEU A 90 0.39 -14.24 -18.62
C LEU A 90 0.91 -14.38 -20.06
N ILE A 91 2.17 -14.01 -20.33
CA ILE A 91 2.79 -14.18 -21.65
C ILE A 91 3.33 -15.61 -21.82
N GLU A 92 3.77 -16.22 -20.72
CA GLU A 92 4.31 -17.58 -20.69
C GLU A 92 3.22 -18.67 -20.50
N SER A 93 1.97 -18.28 -20.22
CA SER A 93 0.80 -19.18 -20.14
C SER A 93 0.08 -19.30 -21.48
#